data_AF-A0A4Y2L9Z6-F1
#
_entry.id   AF-A0A4Y2L9Z6-F1
#
_cell.length_a   1.000
_cell.length_b   1.000
_cell.length_c   1.000
_cell.angle_alpha   90.00
_cell.angle_beta   90.00
_cell.angle_gamma   90.00
#
_symmetry.space_group_name_H-M   'P 1'
#
loop_
_entity.id
_entity.type
_entity.pdbx_description
1 polymer ?
#
loop_
_entity_poly.entity_id
_entity_poly.type
_entity_poly.pdbx_seq_one_letter_code
_entity_poly.pdbx_strand_id
1 'polypeptide(L)' 'MFKVGIFAVFVLFFFLIEIAAGQKPPRAYAKSKCEKRIKNETMLEQCKTCVEQYSLPEYPSKTEVSS' A
#
# COMPACT_ATOMS: atom_id res chain seq x y z
N MET A 1 -8.55 -34.98 9.97
CA MET A 1 -9.35 -33.84 10.49
C MET A 1 -8.50 -32.66 10.99
N PHE A 2 -7.33 -32.85 11.62
CA PHE A 2 -6.49 -31.74 12.13
C PHE A 2 -5.91 -30.75 11.09
N LYS A 3 -5.61 -31.22 9.87
CA LYS A 3 -5.00 -30.38 8.81
C LYS A 3 -5.90 -29.26 8.29
N VAL A 4 -7.23 -29.45 8.30
CA VAL A 4 -8.20 -28.47 7.80
C VAL A 4 -8.36 -27.30 8.76
N GLY A 5 -8.37 -27.58 10.08
CA GLY A 5 -8.45 -26.53 11.10
C GLY A 5 -7.22 -25.61 11.12
N ILE A 6 -6.02 -26.18 10.98
CA ILE A 6 -4.77 -25.41 10.90
C ILE A 6 -4.78 -24.49 9.67
N PHE A 7 -5.17 -25.02 8.51
CA PHE A 7 -5.25 -24.23 7.27
C PHE A 7 -6.23 -23.06 7.40
N ALA A 8 -7.41 -23.28 8.00
CA ALA A 8 -8.39 -22.21 8.23
C ALA A 8 -7.85 -21.11 9.16
N VAL A 9 -7.08 -21.47 10.20
CA VAL A 9 -6.44 -20.49 11.10
C VAL A 9 -5.37 -19.67 10.38
N PHE A 10 -4.55 -20.30 9.53
CA PHE A 10 -3.58 -19.57 8.72
C PHE A 10 -4.27 -18.61 7.77
N VAL A 11 -5.32 -19.04 7.06
CA VAL A 11 -6.08 -18.16 6.15
C VAL A 11 -6.69 -16.97 6.90
N LEU A 12 -7.30 -17.20 8.06
CA LEU A 12 -7.84 -16.12 8.90
C LEU A 12 -6.76 -15.16 9.39
N PHE A 13 -5.59 -15.67 9.78
CA PHE A 13 -4.47 -14.85 10.22
C PHE A 13 -3.93 -13.96 9.09
N PHE A 14 -3.77 -14.51 7.88
CA PHE A 14 -3.39 -13.71 6.70
C PHE A 14 -4.43 -12.64 6.36
N PHE A 15 -5.72 -12.98 6.46
CA PHE A 15 -6.82 -12.03 6.23
C PHE A 15 -6.79 -10.87 7.23
N LEU A 16 -6.50 -11.14 8.51
CA LEU A 16 -6.37 -10.12 9.55
C LEU A 16 -5.15 -9.21 9.32
N ILE A 17 -4.04 -9.75 8.82
CA ILE A 17 -2.85 -8.96 8.47
C ILE A 17 -3.16 -7.98 7.33
N GLU A 18 -3.88 -8.41 6.29
CA GLU A 18 -4.25 -7.52 5.18
C GLU A 18 -5.15 -6.36 5.63
N ILE A 19 -6.09 -6.62 6.56
CA ILE A 19 -6.97 -5.58 7.13
C ILE A 19 -6.18 -4.61 8.03
N ALA A 20 -5.22 -5.13 8.80
CA ALA A 20 -4.35 -4.32 9.66
C ALA A 20 -3.36 -3.46 8.87
N ALA A 21 -2.97 -3.87 7.65
CA ALA A 21 -2.10 -3.13 6.73
C ALA A 21 -2.83 -1.97 6.01
N GLY A 22 -3.77 -1.31 6.69
CA GLY A 22 -4.73 -0.34 6.15
C GLY A 22 -4.15 0.96 5.57
N GLN A 23 -2.83 1.15 5.53
CA GLN A 23 -2.21 2.26 4.82
C GLN A 23 -1.02 1.76 4.00
N LYS A 24 -1.18 1.72 2.68
CA LYS A 24 -0.05 1.57 1.76
C LYS A 24 0.92 2.72 2.01
N PRO A 25 2.25 2.48 1.98
CA PRO A 25 3.21 3.56 2.10
C PRO A 25 2.94 4.65 1.05
N PRO A 26 3.21 5.92 1.35
CA PRO A 26 2.76 7.06 0.55
C PRO A 26 3.32 6.97 -0.89
N ARG A 27 4.53 6.41 -1.03
CA ARG A 27 5.15 6.11 -2.32
C ARG A 27 4.42 5.04 -3.13
N ALA A 28 3.98 3.95 -2.50
CA ALA A 28 3.21 2.91 -3.18
C ALA A 28 1.81 3.41 -3.57
N TYR A 29 1.21 4.26 -2.73
CA TYR A 29 -0.03 4.94 -3.06
C TYR A 29 0.13 5.86 -4.28
N ALA A 30 1.17 6.70 -4.29
CA ALA A 30 1.47 7.62 -5.40
C ALA A 30 1.75 6.88 -6.72
N LYS A 31 2.56 5.80 -6.70
CA LYS A 31 2.76 4.95 -7.89
C LYS A 31 1.45 4.37 -8.41
N SER A 32 0.60 3.85 -7.53
CA SER A 32 -0.71 3.32 -7.92
C SER A 32 -1.63 4.40 -8.52
N LYS A 33 -1.50 5.66 -8.09
CA LYS A 33 -2.22 6.78 -8.70
C LYS A 33 -1.70 7.13 -10.09
N CYS A 34 -0.39 7.09 -10.33
CA CYS A 34 0.17 7.27 -11.68
C CYS A 34 -0.46 6.26 -12.66
N GLU A 35 -0.47 4.99 -12.30
CA GLU A 35 -1.03 3.91 -13.14
C GLU A 35 -2.53 4.05 -13.40
N LYS A 36 -3.29 4.53 -12.40
CA LYS A 36 -4.74 4.74 -12.56
C LYS A 36 -5.10 5.98 -13.37
N ARG A 37 -4.25 7.00 -13.38
CA ARG A 37 -4.57 8.32 -13.99
C ARG A 37 -3.95 8.52 -15.35
N ILE A 38 -2.77 7.93 -15.60
CA ILE A 38 -2.01 8.15 -16.82
C ILE A 38 -2.11 6.91 -17.70
N LYS A 39 -2.74 7.07 -18.87
CA LYS A 39 -2.90 6.02 -19.88
C LYS A 39 -1.76 6.02 -20.93
N ASN A 40 -1.01 7.12 -21.02
CA ASN A 40 0.12 7.25 -21.92
C ASN A 40 1.39 6.68 -21.26
N GLU A 41 2.07 5.75 -21.92
CA GLU A 41 3.19 5.00 -21.34
C GLU A 41 4.39 5.89 -21.00
N THR A 42 4.72 6.86 -21.86
CA THR A 42 5.83 7.79 -21.63
C THR A 42 5.59 8.68 -20.41
N MET A 43 4.37 9.20 -20.28
CA MET A 43 3.95 10.01 -19.13
C MET A 43 3.87 9.16 -17.85
N LEU A 44 3.56 7.86 -17.99
CA LEU A 44 3.49 6.94 -16.86
C LEU A 44 4.88 6.67 -16.29
N GLU A 45 5.88 6.44 -17.14
CA GLU A 45 7.27 6.29 -16.72
C GLU A 45 7.78 7.55 -16.04
N GLN A 46 7.54 8.73 -16.62
CA GLN A 46 7.91 10.01 -16.00
C GLN A 46 7.25 10.20 -14.63
N CYS A 47 5.98 9.84 -14.48
CA CYS A 47 5.28 9.90 -13.20
C CYS A 47 5.90 8.93 -12.17
N LYS A 48 6.24 7.70 -12.59
CA LYS A 48 6.92 6.73 -11.72
C LYS A 48 8.29 7.24 -11.29
N THR A 49 9.11 7.76 -12.21
CA THR A 49 10.42 8.35 -11.91
C THR A 49 10.30 9.53 -10.96
N CYS A 50 9.32 10.42 -11.16
CA CYS A 50 9.08 11.54 -10.26
C CYS A 50 8.76 11.07 -8.82
N VAL A 51 7.89 10.07 -8.68
CA VAL A 51 7.57 9.46 -7.37
C VAL A 51 8.77 8.75 -6.74
N GLU A 52 9.77 8.34 -7.53
CA GLU A 52 11.00 7.77 -7.00
C GLU A 52 12.04 8.79 -6.57
N GLN A 53 12.12 9.91 -7.29
CA GLN A 53 13.08 10.97 -7.02
C GLN A 53 12.61 11.94 -5.94
N TYR A 54 11.30 12.12 -5.77
CA TYR A 54 10.75 13.03 -4.78
C TYR A 54 10.58 12.35 -3.41
N SER A 55 11.06 13.01 -2.37
CA SER A 55 10.77 12.65 -0.98
C SER A 55 9.29 12.91 -0.71
N LEU A 56 8.50 11.85 -0.62
CA LEU A 56 7.13 11.94 -0.14
C LEU A 56 7.15 12.01 1.38
N PRO A 57 6.35 12.90 2.00
CA PRO A 57 6.24 12.94 3.45
C PRO A 57 5.80 11.58 3.96
N GLU A 58 6.44 11.11 5.04
CA GLU A 58 5.93 9.96 5.77
C GLU A 58 4.54 10.31 6.31
N TYR A 59 3.63 9.32 6.32
CA TYR A 59 2.31 9.56 6.90
C TYR A 59 2.49 10.08 8.32
N PRO A 60 1.77 11.15 8.72
CA PRO A 60 1.78 11.57 10.11
C PRO A 60 1.36 10.36 10.94
N SER A 61 2.14 10.07 11.97
CA SER A 61 1.77 9.00 12.89
C SER A 61 0.40 9.37 13.48
N LYS A 62 -0.49 8.39 13.73
CA LYS A 62 -1.85 8.66 14.25
C LYS A 62 -1.85 9.50 15.54
N THR A 63 -0.71 9.57 16.21
CA THR A 63 -0.43 10.39 17.39
C THR A 63 -0.38 11.90 17.11
N GLU A 64 -0.03 12.31 15.89
CA GLU A 64 0.21 13.72 15.52
C GLU A 64 -1.07 14.48 15.11
N VAL A 65 -2.15 13.77 14.82
CA VAL A 65 -3.42 14.37 14.32
C VAL A 65 -4.41 14.68 15.47
N SER A 66 -4.02 14.42 16.72
CA SER A 66 -4.89 14.52 17.90
C SER A 66 -4.55 15.68 18.84
N SER A 67 -3.84 16.73 18.38
CA SER A 67 -3.54 17.94 19.17
C SER A 67 -4.46 19.11 18.82
#